data_AF-A0A8H5XKP8-F1
#
_entry.id   AF-A0A8H5XKP8-F1
#
_cell.length_a   1.000
_cell.length_b   1.000
_cell.length_c   1.000
_cell.angle_alpha   90.00
_cell.angle_beta   90.00
_cell.angle_gamma   90.00
#
_symmetry.space_group_name_H-M   'P 1'
#
loop_
_entity.id
_entity.type
_entity.pdbx_description
1 polymer ?
#
loop_
_entity_poly.entity_id
_entity_poly.type
_entity_poly.pdbx_seq_one_letter_code
_entity_poly.pdbx_strand_id
1 'polypeptide(L)'
;MVSAFTTSKPCRYAIDMKIAHECESRIFSLSDMHTHEVSLHSILFTASAFQEVCQGVEFSVLTRYHLGETLRYIQRSLGDESTATAMATVGAIVNLASAASSLGDVDTARKHMDGLCRIFELRGGISPFGTAPLAEMKCQRIEICLSMTEGRKPRLLPDIQVWDSLMPISGIYPPPESTFLDPRILTPDRRLRSIWTDLQYYSRLANEDALIPTELFLFISTTLPNRLLQLSYDSQSTSELMRLCMLVYIKSILFSLPGVGRRMTYLANNLETALQQFVPLGREQSTFLLWTLYIAGGCIFEDFDREWQREATRETCKALGVGNWMQCRELLNTVLWIGDVHDPLAKEGFIKVFGAT
;
A
#
# COMPACT_ATOMS: atom_id res chain seq x y z
N MET A 1 -12.62 20.73 25.62
CA MET A 1 -12.64 20.65 24.15
C MET A 1 -11.33 20.03 23.65
N VAL A 2 -10.98 18.84 24.18
CA VAL A 2 -9.74 18.11 23.90
C VAL A 2 -10.08 16.62 23.95
N SER A 3 -10.63 16.08 22.86
CA SER A 3 -10.86 14.63 22.70
C SER A 3 -10.99 14.20 21.23
N ALA A 4 -10.44 14.98 20.29
CA ALA A 4 -10.65 14.77 18.85
C ALA A 4 -9.46 14.13 18.09
N PHE A 5 -8.39 13.71 18.78
CA PHE A 5 -7.16 13.27 18.11
C PHE A 5 -6.69 11.85 18.43
N THR A 6 -7.48 11.03 19.14
CA THR A 6 -7.06 9.67 19.56
C THR A 6 -8.05 8.56 19.25
N THR A 7 -9.14 8.83 18.52
CA THR A 7 -9.96 7.78 17.92
C THR A 7 -9.64 7.68 16.44
N SER A 8 -9.58 6.47 15.93
CA SER A 8 -9.39 6.12 14.52
C SER A 8 -10.41 6.83 13.61
N LYS A 9 -10.10 8.06 13.20
CA LYS A 9 -10.25 8.53 11.82
C LYS A 9 -9.24 9.64 11.52
N PRO A 10 -7.93 9.37 11.69
CA PRO A 10 -6.98 10.08 10.85
C PRO A 10 -7.40 9.85 9.40
N CYS A 11 -7.34 10.86 8.53
CA CYS A 11 -7.20 10.59 7.09
C CYS A 11 -6.23 9.42 6.96
N ARG A 12 -6.47 8.45 6.08
CA ARG A 12 -5.61 7.24 5.90
C ARG A 12 -4.10 7.54 5.68
N TYR A 13 -3.73 8.81 5.65
CA TYR A 13 -2.42 9.42 5.48
C TYR A 13 -1.88 10.16 6.73
N ALA A 14 -2.61 10.27 7.85
CA ALA A 14 -2.19 11.09 8.99
C ALA A 14 -1.05 10.47 9.81
N ILE A 15 -0.69 9.20 9.57
CA ILE A 15 0.49 8.62 10.21
C ILE A 15 1.79 9.21 9.63
N ASP A 16 1.76 9.69 8.37
CA ASP A 16 2.84 10.54 7.84
C ASP A 16 3.09 11.75 8.77
N MET A 17 2.06 12.27 9.44
CA MET A 17 2.19 13.40 10.38
C MET A 17 2.69 13.01 11.77
N LYS A 18 2.40 11.80 12.27
CA LYS A 18 2.92 11.35 13.58
C LYS A 18 4.41 11.03 13.50
N ILE A 19 4.84 10.36 12.43
CA ILE A 19 6.26 10.13 12.14
C ILE A 19 6.97 11.46 11.86
N ALA A 20 6.33 12.41 11.17
CA ALA A 20 6.86 13.77 11.01
C ALA A 20 6.98 14.56 12.32
N HIS A 21 6.23 14.18 13.37
CA HIS A 21 6.28 14.82 14.68
C HIS A 21 7.36 14.20 15.59
N GLU A 22 7.60 12.89 15.49
CA GLU A 22 8.62 12.16 16.27
C GLU A 22 10.01 12.19 15.61
N CYS A 23 10.09 12.24 14.28
CA CYS A 23 11.30 12.57 13.55
C CYS A 23 11.23 14.01 13.10
N GLU A 24 12.05 14.90 13.68
CA GLU A 24 12.30 16.26 13.19
C GLU A 24 12.93 16.24 11.78
N SER A 25 12.18 15.82 10.76
CA SER A 25 12.62 15.96 9.38
C SER A 25 12.30 17.40 8.97
N ARG A 26 13.32 18.27 8.97
CA ARG A 26 13.23 19.67 8.50
C ARG A 26 12.71 19.80 7.06
N ILE A 27 12.74 18.70 6.31
CA ILE A 27 12.41 18.62 4.88
C ILE A 27 10.94 18.94 4.60
N PHE A 28 10.05 18.56 5.51
CA PHE A 28 8.60 18.73 5.36
C PHE A 28 7.98 19.52 6.53
N SER A 29 8.82 20.18 7.35
CA SER A 29 8.33 21.00 8.46
C SER A 29 7.75 22.32 7.94
N LEU A 30 6.57 22.68 8.43
CA LEU A 30 5.97 24.00 8.21
C LEU A 30 6.86 25.12 8.77
N SER A 31 7.65 24.85 9.81
CA SER A 31 8.54 25.86 10.44
C SER A 31 9.59 26.40 9.48
N ASP A 32 10.07 25.57 8.54
CA ASP A 32 11.21 25.87 7.68
C ASP A 32 10.76 26.23 6.26
N MET A 33 9.45 26.20 5.97
CA MET A 33 8.90 26.51 4.64
C MET A 33 9.26 27.92 4.13
N HIS A 34 9.44 28.87 5.05
CA HIS A 34 9.85 30.23 4.71
C HIS A 34 11.30 30.31 4.19
N THR A 35 12.12 29.28 4.39
CA THR A 35 13.53 29.26 4.00
C THR A 35 13.76 28.73 2.58
N HIS A 36 12.80 27.98 2.03
CA HIS A 36 12.93 27.33 0.72
C HIS A 36 11.62 27.37 -0.09
N GLU A 37 11.54 28.28 -1.06
CA GLU A 37 10.37 28.48 -1.93
C GLU A 37 9.93 27.19 -2.64
N VAL A 38 10.88 26.36 -3.06
CA VAL A 38 10.61 25.05 -3.69
C VAL A 38 9.81 24.12 -2.80
N SER A 39 10.09 24.11 -1.49
CA SER A 39 9.38 23.27 -0.52
C SER A 39 7.94 23.74 -0.38
N LEU A 40 7.71 25.05 -0.23
CA LEU A 40 6.38 25.65 -0.16
C LEU A 40 5.52 25.29 -1.37
N HIS A 41 6.01 25.55 -2.58
CA HIS A 41 5.24 25.27 -3.78
C HIS A 41 4.98 23.77 -3.95
N SER A 42 5.94 22.90 -3.65
CA SER A 42 5.77 21.44 -3.82
C SER A 42 4.76 20.85 -2.83
N ILE A 43 4.73 21.34 -1.59
CA ILE A 43 3.77 20.92 -0.56
C ILE A 43 2.36 21.37 -0.96
N LEU A 44 2.21 22.65 -1.34
CA LEU A 44 0.91 23.19 -1.77
C LEU A 44 0.37 22.47 -3.00
N PHE A 45 1.22 22.23 -4.01
CA PHE A 45 0.85 21.42 -5.17
C PHE A 45 0.35 20.03 -4.75
N THR A 46 1.13 19.30 -3.94
CA THR A 46 0.81 17.91 -3.59
C THR A 46 -0.48 17.83 -2.77
N ALA A 47 -0.67 18.74 -1.82
CA ALA A 47 -1.88 18.80 -1.00
C ALA A 47 -3.12 19.10 -1.85
N SER A 48 -3.06 20.12 -2.71
CA SER A 48 -4.18 20.49 -3.58
C SER A 48 -4.49 19.41 -4.62
N ALA A 49 -3.45 18.87 -5.29
CA ALA A 49 -3.61 17.79 -6.25
C ALA A 49 -4.26 16.56 -5.62
N PHE A 50 -3.80 16.14 -4.42
CA PHE A 50 -4.37 15.00 -3.72
C PHE A 50 -5.85 15.22 -3.36
N GLN A 51 -6.20 16.42 -2.87
CA GLN A 51 -7.59 16.76 -2.56
C GLN A 51 -8.48 16.73 -3.80
N GLU A 52 -8.03 17.35 -4.89
CA GLU A 52 -8.78 17.45 -6.15
C GLU A 52 -8.99 16.05 -6.76
N VAL A 53 -8.00 15.17 -6.68
CA VAL A 53 -8.12 13.76 -7.12
C VAL A 53 -9.12 12.99 -6.30
N CYS A 54 -9.09 13.12 -4.98
CA CYS A 54 -10.08 12.50 -4.11
C CYS A 54 -11.52 12.97 -4.43
N GLN A 55 -11.66 14.19 -4.94
CA GLN A 55 -12.94 14.76 -5.38
C GLN A 55 -13.30 14.42 -6.83
N GLY A 56 -12.39 13.79 -7.59
CA GLY A 56 -12.59 13.47 -9.00
C GLY A 56 -12.64 14.70 -9.91
N VAL A 57 -12.00 15.80 -9.51
CA VAL A 57 -11.97 17.06 -10.30
C VAL A 57 -10.61 17.28 -10.93
N GLU A 58 -10.58 18.05 -12.02
CA GLU A 58 -9.33 18.50 -12.62
C GLU A 58 -8.57 19.48 -11.72
N PHE A 59 -7.26 19.57 -11.93
CA PHE A 59 -6.44 20.54 -11.20
C PHE A 59 -6.90 21.96 -11.41
N SER A 60 -7.05 22.72 -10.31
CA SER A 60 -7.35 24.14 -10.38
C SER A 60 -6.18 24.94 -10.99
N VAL A 61 -6.45 26.21 -11.32
CA VAL A 61 -5.40 27.17 -11.72
C VAL A 61 -4.32 27.28 -10.64
N LEU A 62 -4.71 27.26 -9.36
CA LEU A 62 -3.79 27.35 -8.24
C LEU A 62 -2.90 26.09 -8.12
N THR A 63 -3.48 24.90 -8.26
CA THR A 63 -2.70 23.64 -8.28
C THR A 63 -1.68 23.64 -9.41
N ARG A 64 -2.10 24.02 -10.62
CA ARG A 64 -1.19 24.12 -11.79
C ARG A 64 -0.11 25.19 -11.59
N TYR A 65 -0.44 26.32 -10.95
CA TYR A 65 0.52 27.35 -10.60
C TYR A 65 1.61 26.82 -9.67
N HIS A 66 1.23 26.15 -8.57
CA HIS A 66 2.20 25.57 -7.65
C HIS A 66 3.05 24.49 -8.31
N LEU A 67 2.48 23.64 -9.18
CA LEU A 67 3.24 22.69 -9.99
C LEU A 67 4.29 23.39 -10.86
N GLY A 68 3.89 24.42 -11.60
CA GLY A 68 4.79 25.17 -12.48
C GLY A 68 5.95 25.80 -11.71
N GLU A 69 5.67 26.44 -10.58
CA GLU A 69 6.70 27.03 -9.73
C GLU A 69 7.63 25.99 -9.11
N THR A 70 7.11 24.85 -8.65
CA THR A 70 7.94 23.73 -8.18
C THR A 70 8.93 23.28 -9.25
N LEU A 71 8.46 23.07 -10.48
CA LEU A 71 9.31 22.66 -11.60
C LEU A 71 10.37 23.72 -11.92
N ARG A 72 9.99 25.00 -11.92
CA ARG A 72 10.90 26.13 -12.17
C ARG A 72 12.02 26.19 -11.13
N TYR A 73 11.69 26.06 -9.85
CA TYR A 73 12.68 26.06 -8.78
C TYR A 73 13.60 24.83 -8.82
N ILE A 74 13.05 23.63 -9.04
CA ILE A 74 13.86 22.42 -9.22
C ILE A 74 14.84 22.61 -10.39
N GLN A 75 14.36 23.08 -11.54
CA GLN A 75 15.22 23.28 -12.71
C GLN A 75 16.37 24.25 -12.43
N ARG A 76 16.12 25.31 -11.64
CA ARG A 76 17.16 26.25 -11.20
C ARG A 76 18.16 25.57 -10.26
N SER A 77 17.70 24.77 -9.29
CA SER A 77 18.56 24.02 -8.37
C SER A 77 19.38 22.93 -9.07
N LEU A 78 18.90 22.36 -10.16
CA LEU A 78 19.66 21.34 -10.91
C LEU A 78 20.85 21.91 -11.69
N GLY A 79 21.00 23.24 -11.76
CA GLY A 79 22.12 23.90 -12.42
C GLY A 79 23.44 23.88 -11.63
N ASP A 80 23.40 23.54 -10.34
CA ASP A 80 24.57 23.46 -9.47
C ASP A 80 24.46 22.23 -8.55
N GLU A 81 25.54 21.44 -8.43
CA GLU A 81 25.55 20.17 -7.70
C GLU A 81 25.15 20.33 -6.22
N SER A 82 25.60 21.40 -5.56
CA SER A 82 25.30 21.63 -4.14
C SER A 82 23.81 21.92 -3.92
N THR A 83 23.18 22.66 -4.84
CA THR A 83 21.75 22.96 -4.77
C THR A 83 20.87 21.84 -5.30
N ALA A 84 21.35 21.06 -6.28
CA ALA A 84 20.68 19.88 -6.82
C ALA A 84 20.54 18.79 -5.75
N THR A 85 21.61 18.63 -4.96
CA THR A 85 21.67 17.71 -3.83
C THR A 85 21.18 18.34 -2.53
N ALA A 86 20.52 19.50 -2.53
CA ALA A 86 19.94 20.08 -1.31
C ALA A 86 18.66 19.32 -0.89
N MET A 87 18.43 19.22 0.43
CA MET A 87 17.26 18.51 0.96
C MET A 87 15.91 19.10 0.51
N ALA A 88 15.83 20.41 0.32
CA ALA A 88 14.64 21.07 -0.19
C ALA A 88 14.31 20.62 -1.63
N THR A 89 15.33 20.53 -2.50
CA THR A 89 15.20 20.02 -3.87
C THR A 89 14.77 18.55 -3.86
N VAL A 90 15.41 17.72 -3.02
CA VAL A 90 15.02 16.31 -2.85
C VAL A 90 13.58 16.17 -2.39
N GLY A 91 13.18 16.89 -1.33
CA GLY A 91 11.82 16.86 -0.81
C GLY A 91 10.77 17.26 -1.85
N ALA A 92 11.08 18.26 -2.67
CA ALA A 92 10.19 18.68 -3.75
C ALA A 92 10.06 17.63 -4.86
N ILE A 93 11.15 16.96 -5.25
CA ILE A 93 11.08 15.86 -6.23
C ILE A 93 10.32 14.66 -5.65
N VAL A 94 10.49 14.34 -4.36
CA VAL A 94 9.71 13.30 -3.65
C VAL A 94 8.21 13.62 -3.66
N ASN A 95 7.85 14.89 -3.46
CA ASN A 95 6.47 15.37 -3.55
C ASN A 95 5.89 15.19 -4.96
N LEU A 96 6.62 15.59 -6.00
CA LEU A 96 6.20 15.37 -7.40
C LEU A 96 6.05 13.88 -7.73
N ALA A 97 6.99 13.05 -7.31
CA ALA A 97 6.94 11.59 -7.50
C ALA A 97 5.74 10.96 -6.76
N SER A 98 5.46 11.42 -5.54
CA SER A 98 4.32 10.96 -4.72
C SER A 98 2.99 11.33 -5.38
N ALA A 99 2.88 12.56 -5.90
CA ALA A 99 1.71 13.02 -6.63
C ALA A 99 1.51 12.18 -7.91
N ALA A 100 2.54 12.05 -8.75
CA ALA A 100 2.49 11.24 -9.97
C ALA A 100 2.09 9.78 -9.68
N SER A 101 2.67 9.15 -8.66
CA SER A 101 2.32 7.79 -8.24
C SER A 101 0.87 7.69 -7.77
N SER A 102 0.38 8.68 -7.01
CA SER A 102 -1.00 8.69 -6.49
C SER A 102 -2.04 8.93 -7.59
N LEU A 103 -1.65 9.67 -8.63
CA LEU A 103 -2.44 9.92 -9.85
C LEU A 103 -2.42 8.74 -10.82
N GLY A 104 -1.50 7.78 -10.61
CA GLY A 104 -1.27 6.70 -11.54
C GLY A 104 -0.54 7.12 -12.82
N ASP A 105 0.18 8.25 -12.79
CA ASP A 105 1.15 8.62 -13.82
C ASP A 105 2.48 7.90 -13.53
N VAL A 106 2.51 6.63 -13.90
CA VAL A 106 3.61 5.69 -13.65
C VAL A 106 4.89 6.18 -14.32
N ASP A 107 4.80 6.71 -15.54
CA ASP A 107 5.97 7.17 -16.30
C ASP A 107 6.61 8.40 -15.67
N THR A 108 5.81 9.37 -15.23
CA THR A 108 6.32 10.56 -14.52
C THR A 108 6.88 10.17 -13.16
N ALA A 109 6.20 9.29 -12.42
CA ALA A 109 6.71 8.80 -11.13
C ALA A 109 8.06 8.08 -11.30
N ARG A 110 8.20 7.23 -12.34
CA ARG A 110 9.46 6.56 -12.68
C ARG A 110 10.58 7.56 -12.96
N LYS A 111 10.35 8.56 -13.82
CA LYS A 111 11.35 9.59 -14.14
C LYS A 111 11.81 10.35 -12.89
N HIS A 112 10.88 10.73 -12.00
CA HIS A 112 11.26 11.39 -10.76
C HIS A 112 12.06 10.47 -9.83
N MET A 113 11.69 9.19 -9.72
CA MET A 113 12.46 8.21 -8.94
C MET A 113 13.85 7.96 -9.52
N ASP A 114 14.01 7.93 -10.84
CA ASP A 114 15.33 7.81 -11.49
C ASP A 114 16.21 9.03 -11.19
N GLY A 115 15.62 10.23 -11.25
CA GLY A 115 16.30 11.46 -10.83
C GLY A 115 16.70 11.46 -9.35
N LEU A 116 15.83 10.97 -8.47
CA LEU A 116 16.12 10.83 -7.04
C LEU A 116 17.27 9.85 -6.81
N CYS A 117 17.24 8.66 -7.42
CA CYS A 117 18.34 7.69 -7.35
C CYS A 117 19.67 8.32 -7.79
N ARG A 118 19.66 9.12 -8.87
CA ARG A 118 20.86 9.82 -9.32
C ARG A 118 21.37 10.85 -8.31
N ILE A 119 20.48 11.63 -7.68
CA ILE A 119 20.84 12.57 -6.62
C ILE A 119 21.44 11.83 -5.41
N PHE A 120 20.95 10.64 -5.11
CA PHE A 120 21.44 9.81 -4.01
C PHE A 120 22.85 9.27 -4.28
N GLU A 121 23.11 8.78 -5.50
CA GLU A 121 24.46 8.41 -5.94
C GLU A 121 25.46 9.56 -5.78
N LEU A 122 25.06 10.79 -6.17
CA LEU A 122 25.90 11.99 -6.01
C LEU A 122 26.19 12.33 -4.55
N ARG A 123 25.30 11.93 -3.61
CA ARG A 123 25.49 12.09 -2.17
C ARG A 123 26.31 10.96 -1.53
N GLY A 124 26.78 9.99 -2.31
CA GLY A 124 27.67 8.93 -1.83
C GLY A 124 27.00 7.57 -1.56
N GLY A 125 25.79 7.30 -2.08
CA GLY A 125 25.23 5.94 -2.03
C GLY A 125 23.75 5.80 -2.40
N ILE A 126 23.30 4.55 -2.59
CA ILE A 126 21.92 4.20 -2.98
C ILE A 126 20.95 4.23 -1.78
N SER A 127 21.46 4.12 -0.55
CA SER A 127 20.69 4.26 0.69
C SER A 127 20.78 5.72 1.18
N PRO A 128 19.81 6.60 0.87
CA PRO A 128 20.05 8.04 0.82
C PRO A 128 19.67 8.82 2.06
N PHE A 129 19.05 8.18 3.05
CA PHE A 129 18.16 8.91 3.94
C PHE A 129 18.59 8.95 5.38
N GLY A 130 19.86 8.70 5.72
CA GLY A 130 20.38 8.78 7.09
C GLY A 130 19.55 9.67 8.04
N THR A 131 19.52 11.00 7.81
CA THR A 131 18.80 11.99 8.64
C THR A 131 17.40 12.42 8.13
N ALA A 132 16.79 11.68 7.19
CA ALA A 132 15.59 12.07 6.43
C ALA A 132 14.54 10.94 6.28
N PRO A 133 14.09 10.32 7.40
CA PRO A 133 13.27 9.09 7.38
C PRO A 133 11.92 9.24 6.68
N LEU A 134 11.31 10.43 6.70
CA LEU A 134 10.04 10.67 6.02
C LEU A 134 10.19 10.64 4.48
N ALA A 135 11.29 11.18 3.96
CA ALA A 135 11.58 11.13 2.53
C ALA A 135 11.89 9.69 2.09
N GLU A 136 12.56 8.91 2.96
CA GLU A 136 12.80 7.48 2.76
C GLU A 136 11.53 6.69 2.59
N MET A 137 10.64 6.82 3.57
CA MET A 137 9.36 6.13 3.58
C MET A 137 8.57 6.45 2.31
N LYS A 138 8.52 7.73 1.89
CA LYS A 138 7.82 8.14 0.67
C LYS A 138 8.44 7.51 -0.58
N CYS A 139 9.77 7.57 -0.72
CA CYS A 139 10.47 6.94 -1.85
C CYS A 139 10.27 5.43 -1.91
N GLN A 140 10.33 4.74 -0.77
CA GLN A 140 10.06 3.30 -0.69
C GLN A 140 8.63 2.98 -1.11
N ARG A 141 7.64 3.77 -0.68
CA ARG A 141 6.23 3.60 -1.10
C ARG A 141 6.02 3.81 -2.59
N ILE A 142 6.71 4.77 -3.20
CA ILE A 142 6.67 4.98 -4.65
C ILE A 142 7.30 3.80 -5.38
N GLU A 143 8.47 3.31 -4.94
CA GLU A 143 9.09 2.10 -5.51
C GLU A 143 8.18 0.87 -5.38
N ILE A 144 7.53 0.68 -4.25
CA ILE A 144 6.55 -0.39 -4.03
C ILE A 144 5.40 -0.31 -5.07
N CYS A 145 4.87 0.89 -5.32
CA CYS A 145 3.83 1.11 -6.32
C CYS A 145 4.32 0.80 -7.74
N LEU A 146 5.52 1.29 -8.10
CA LEU A 146 6.14 1.03 -9.40
C LEU A 146 6.44 -0.46 -9.60
N SER A 147 6.92 -1.15 -8.56
CA SER A 147 7.15 -2.60 -8.57
C SER A 147 5.88 -3.41 -8.78
N MET A 148 4.78 -3.06 -8.09
CA MET A 148 3.47 -3.69 -8.32
C MET A 148 2.91 -3.41 -9.72
N THR A 149 3.31 -2.30 -10.33
CA THR A 149 2.86 -1.89 -11.66
C THR A 149 3.63 -2.56 -12.79
N GLU A 150 4.97 -2.63 -12.66
CA GLU A 150 5.88 -3.00 -13.74
C GLU A 150 6.51 -4.39 -13.55
N GLY A 151 6.40 -5.00 -12.37
CA GLY A 151 7.01 -6.28 -12.06
C GLY A 151 8.51 -6.23 -11.79
N ARG A 152 9.06 -5.03 -11.57
CA ARG A 152 10.47 -4.87 -11.20
C ARG A 152 10.68 -5.05 -9.70
N LYS A 153 11.88 -5.50 -9.31
CA LYS A 153 12.28 -5.51 -7.89
C LYS A 153 12.55 -4.08 -7.39
N PRO A 154 12.19 -3.75 -6.14
CA PRO A 154 12.48 -2.44 -5.55
C PRO A 154 13.99 -2.15 -5.50
N ARG A 155 14.40 -0.93 -5.84
CA ARG A 155 15.83 -0.54 -5.88
C ARG A 155 16.37 -0.01 -4.55
N LEU A 156 15.50 0.59 -3.73
CA LEU A 156 15.91 1.34 -2.53
C LEU A 156 16.07 0.47 -1.27
N LEU A 157 15.60 -0.77 -1.31
CA LEU A 157 15.81 -1.73 -0.24
C LEU A 157 16.25 -3.08 -0.82
N PRO A 158 17.43 -3.15 -1.47
CA PRO A 158 17.95 -4.41 -1.98
C PRO A 158 18.36 -5.31 -0.80
N ASP A 159 18.17 -6.62 -0.94
CA ASP A 159 18.74 -7.64 -0.06
C ASP A 159 18.24 -7.63 1.40
N ILE A 160 16.94 -7.85 1.61
CA ILE A 160 16.38 -8.00 2.96
C ILE A 160 16.81 -9.36 3.54
N GLN A 161 17.73 -9.34 4.51
CA GLN A 161 18.24 -10.56 5.15
C GLN A 161 17.46 -10.97 6.40
N VAL A 162 16.84 -10.01 7.09
CA VAL A 162 16.02 -10.29 8.27
C VAL A 162 14.60 -10.58 7.81
N TRP A 163 14.06 -11.75 8.17
CA TRP A 163 12.70 -12.20 7.84
C TRP A 163 11.86 -12.49 9.09
N ASP A 164 12.40 -12.18 10.27
CA ASP A 164 11.67 -12.35 11.51
C ASP A 164 10.47 -11.40 11.56
N SER A 165 9.43 -11.88 12.22
CA SER A 165 8.20 -11.15 12.50
C SER A 165 8.51 -10.02 13.49
N LEU A 166 7.89 -8.86 13.30
CA LEU A 166 8.01 -7.75 14.26
C LEU A 166 7.18 -8.01 15.52
N MET A 167 6.31 -9.02 15.48
CA MET A 167 5.55 -9.45 16.63
C MET A 167 6.47 -9.78 17.81
N PRO A 168 6.20 -9.25 19.01
CA PRO A 168 6.79 -9.86 20.19
C PRO A 168 6.30 -11.31 20.20
N ILE A 169 7.24 -12.26 20.15
CA ILE A 169 6.97 -13.66 20.50
C ILE A 169 6.74 -13.69 22.03
N SER A 170 5.77 -12.94 22.53
CA SER A 170 5.33 -13.00 23.92
C SER A 170 3.97 -13.68 23.90
N GLY A 171 3.86 -14.81 24.59
CA GLY A 171 2.65 -15.64 24.65
C GLY A 171 1.46 -14.99 25.35
N ILE A 172 1.43 -13.65 25.45
CA ILE A 172 0.35 -12.88 26.08
C ILE A 172 -0.82 -12.68 25.11
N TYR A 173 -0.54 -12.63 23.80
CA TYR A 173 -1.57 -12.53 22.76
C TYR A 173 -1.26 -13.53 21.65
N PRO A 174 -1.80 -14.75 21.70
CA PRO A 174 -1.65 -15.68 20.58
C PRO A 174 -2.21 -15.02 19.31
N PRO A 175 -1.53 -15.14 18.16
CA PRO A 175 -2.11 -14.71 16.90
C PRO A 175 -3.45 -15.44 16.72
N PRO A 176 -4.49 -14.76 16.21
CA PRO A 176 -5.76 -15.44 15.93
C PRO A 176 -5.47 -16.64 15.03
N GLU A 177 -5.96 -17.81 15.42
CA GLU A 177 -5.73 -19.04 14.67
C GLU A 177 -6.24 -18.86 13.24
N SER A 178 -5.31 -18.72 12.29
CA SER A 178 -5.65 -18.85 10.88
C SER A 178 -5.79 -20.34 10.60
N THR A 179 -7.01 -20.82 10.48
CA THR A 179 -7.26 -22.21 10.06
C THR A 179 -6.67 -22.49 8.68
N PHE A 180 -6.51 -21.46 7.83
CA PHE A 180 -5.86 -21.56 6.52
C PHE A 180 -4.36 -21.90 6.59
N LEU A 181 -3.65 -21.43 7.62
CA LEU A 181 -2.22 -21.71 7.80
C LEU A 181 -1.94 -22.96 8.65
N ASP A 182 -2.95 -23.78 8.91
CA ASP A 182 -2.75 -25.08 9.57
C ASP A 182 -1.68 -25.87 8.77
N PRO A 183 -0.57 -26.27 9.39
CA PRO A 183 0.48 -27.07 8.74
C PRO A 183 -0.03 -28.36 8.08
N ARG A 184 -1.20 -28.86 8.48
CA ARG A 184 -1.86 -30.02 7.86
C ARG A 184 -2.49 -29.70 6.50
N ILE A 185 -2.79 -28.42 6.26
CA ILE A 185 -3.50 -27.91 5.07
C ILE A 185 -2.53 -27.22 4.12
N LEU A 186 -1.59 -26.43 4.66
CA LEU A 186 -0.57 -25.73 3.88
C LEU A 186 0.70 -25.51 4.73
N THR A 187 1.85 -25.86 4.17
CA THR A 187 3.17 -25.51 4.73
C THR A 187 3.82 -24.45 3.86
N PRO A 188 3.37 -23.17 3.94
CA PRO A 188 4.00 -22.12 3.16
C PRO A 188 5.42 -21.90 3.65
N ASP A 189 6.22 -21.28 2.77
CA ASP A 189 7.53 -20.72 3.11
C ASP A 189 7.46 -19.94 4.43
N ARG A 190 8.41 -20.19 5.34
CA ARG A 190 8.52 -19.50 6.63
C ARG A 190 8.45 -17.98 6.48
N ARG A 191 8.98 -17.44 5.38
CA ARG A 191 8.94 -16.02 5.04
C ARG A 191 7.52 -15.51 4.84
N LEU A 192 6.70 -16.22 4.04
CA LEU A 192 5.28 -15.87 3.84
C LEU A 192 4.48 -15.98 5.13
N ARG A 193 4.73 -17.04 5.92
CA ARG A 193 4.07 -17.22 7.21
C ARG A 193 4.35 -16.07 8.16
N SER A 194 5.60 -15.60 8.24
CA SER A 194 5.96 -14.47 9.09
C SER A 194 5.20 -13.20 8.71
N ILE A 195 5.18 -12.87 7.41
CA ILE A 195 4.50 -11.68 6.89
C ILE A 195 3.00 -11.77 7.16
N TRP A 196 2.40 -12.95 6.94
CA TRP A 196 1.00 -13.17 7.23
C TRP A 196 0.65 -12.90 8.70
N THR A 197 1.46 -13.42 9.64
CA THR A 197 1.26 -13.19 11.08
C THR A 197 1.31 -11.70 11.44
N ASP A 198 2.26 -10.95 10.86
CA ASP A 198 2.37 -9.50 11.07
C ASP A 198 1.09 -8.77 10.58
N LEU A 199 0.57 -9.16 9.41
CA LEU A 199 -0.66 -8.60 8.85
C LEU A 199 -1.90 -8.97 9.68
N GLN A 200 -1.99 -10.19 10.19
CA GLN A 200 -3.09 -10.61 11.07
C GLN A 200 -3.13 -9.78 12.35
N TYR A 201 -1.97 -9.57 12.98
CA TYR A 201 -1.89 -8.74 14.18
C TYR A 201 -2.31 -7.31 13.91
N TYR A 202 -1.82 -6.71 12.82
CA TYR A 202 -2.24 -5.36 12.43
C TYR A 202 -3.75 -5.27 12.20
N SER A 203 -4.32 -6.24 11.50
CA SER A 203 -5.75 -6.31 11.21
C SER A 203 -6.58 -6.37 12.49
N ARG A 204 -6.11 -7.15 13.47
CA ARG A 204 -6.74 -7.27 14.79
C ARG A 204 -6.69 -5.94 15.54
N LEU A 205 -5.51 -5.32 15.66
CA LEU A 205 -5.38 -4.00 16.31
C LEU A 205 -6.27 -2.95 15.65
N ALA A 206 -6.33 -2.94 14.32
CA ALA A 206 -7.17 -2.01 13.57
C ALA A 206 -8.67 -2.22 13.81
N ASN A 207 -9.14 -3.46 13.94
CA ASN A 207 -10.55 -3.74 14.24
C ASN A 207 -10.93 -3.55 15.73
N GLU A 208 -9.96 -3.66 16.64
CA GLU A 208 -10.16 -3.42 18.08
C GLU A 208 -10.08 -1.92 18.45
N ASP A 209 -9.94 -1.03 17.46
CA ASP A 209 -9.65 0.39 17.65
C ASP A 209 -8.46 0.64 18.60
N ALA A 210 -7.51 -0.30 18.63
CA ALA A 210 -6.33 -0.24 19.46
C ALA A 210 -5.28 0.72 18.88
N LEU A 211 -4.41 1.24 19.74
CA LEU A 211 -3.28 2.04 19.28
C LEU A 211 -2.31 1.17 18.48
N ILE A 212 -2.11 1.50 17.21
CA ILE A 212 -1.10 0.87 16.35
C ILE A 212 0.26 1.51 16.66
N PRO A 213 1.29 0.72 17.06
CA PRO A 213 2.64 1.25 17.26
C PRO A 213 3.22 1.85 15.98
N THR A 214 3.96 2.96 16.11
CA THR A 214 4.58 3.66 14.97
C THR A 214 5.52 2.73 14.19
N GLU A 215 6.29 1.91 14.89
CA GLU A 215 7.23 0.94 14.31
C GLU A 215 6.52 -0.13 13.49
N LEU A 216 5.37 -0.61 13.98
CA LEU A 216 4.56 -1.59 13.26
C LEU A 216 3.98 -0.99 11.98
N PHE A 217 3.46 0.23 12.05
CA PHE A 217 2.96 0.90 10.86
C PHE A 217 4.06 1.14 9.84
N LEU A 218 5.23 1.64 10.27
CA LEU A 218 6.39 1.82 9.40
C LEU A 218 6.78 0.50 8.73
N PHE A 219 6.93 -0.56 9.53
CA PHE A 219 7.29 -1.88 9.03
C PHE A 219 6.31 -2.44 7.99
N ILE A 220 5.00 -2.28 8.20
CA ILE A 220 3.96 -2.70 7.26
C ILE A 220 3.92 -1.80 6.03
N SER A 221 4.20 -0.50 6.18
CA SER A 221 4.14 0.47 5.09
C SER A 221 5.36 0.44 4.17
N THR A 222 6.49 -0.09 4.64
CA THR A 222 7.74 -0.13 3.88
C THR A 222 8.35 -1.52 3.80
N THR A 223 8.77 -2.12 4.91
CA THR A 223 9.60 -3.34 4.90
C THR A 223 8.83 -4.56 4.40
N LEU A 224 7.60 -4.80 4.87
CA LEU A 224 6.80 -5.95 4.48
C LEU A 224 6.49 -6.03 2.97
N PRO A 225 5.97 -4.97 2.31
CA PRO A 225 5.74 -5.01 0.87
C PRO A 225 7.04 -5.21 0.10
N ASN A 226 8.15 -4.59 0.52
CA ASN A 226 9.45 -4.84 -0.11
C ASN A 226 9.90 -6.31 0.04
N ARG A 227 9.70 -6.94 1.21
CA ARG A 227 9.92 -8.38 1.41
C ARG A 227 9.11 -9.21 0.42
N LEU A 228 7.81 -8.97 0.29
CA LEU A 228 6.95 -9.69 -0.65
C LEU A 228 7.34 -9.49 -2.12
N LEU A 229 7.81 -8.30 -2.49
CA LEU A 229 8.26 -7.98 -3.84
C LEU A 229 9.61 -8.65 -4.21
N GLN A 230 10.40 -9.06 -3.22
CA GLN A 230 11.64 -9.82 -3.44
C GLN A 230 11.40 -11.33 -3.57
N LEU A 231 10.26 -11.83 -3.09
CA LEU A 231 9.87 -13.23 -3.21
C LEU A 231 9.33 -13.53 -4.60
N SER A 232 9.58 -14.75 -5.06
CA SER A 232 9.04 -15.32 -6.30
C SER A 232 8.76 -16.79 -6.05
N TYR A 233 7.60 -17.26 -6.49
CA TYR A 233 7.20 -18.66 -6.42
C TYR A 233 6.75 -19.15 -7.79
N ASP A 234 6.45 -20.44 -7.89
CA ASP A 234 5.81 -21.00 -9.08
C ASP A 234 4.41 -20.38 -9.26
N SER A 235 4.07 -19.97 -10.48
CA SER A 235 2.83 -19.23 -10.78
C SER A 235 1.56 -19.99 -10.42
N GLN A 236 1.60 -21.33 -10.38
CA GLN A 236 0.46 -22.18 -10.04
C GLN A 236 0.41 -22.53 -8.55
N SER A 237 1.42 -22.12 -7.78
CA SER A 237 1.49 -22.45 -6.36
C SER A 237 0.58 -21.56 -5.50
N THR A 238 0.01 -22.14 -4.45
CA THR A 238 -0.71 -21.39 -3.40
C THR A 238 0.17 -20.31 -2.77
N SER A 239 1.48 -20.54 -2.67
CA SER A 239 2.46 -19.56 -2.17
C SER A 239 2.50 -18.30 -3.03
N GLU A 240 2.42 -18.42 -4.35
CA GLU A 240 2.37 -17.26 -5.24
C GLU A 240 1.07 -16.49 -5.09
N LEU A 241 -0.07 -17.20 -5.04
CA LEU A 241 -1.36 -16.57 -4.79
C LEU A 241 -1.35 -15.81 -3.45
N MET A 242 -0.87 -16.45 -2.37
CA MET A 242 -0.70 -15.80 -1.06
C MET A 242 0.17 -14.55 -1.14
N ARG A 243 1.31 -14.62 -1.84
CA ARG A 243 2.24 -13.49 -2.01
C ARG A 243 1.55 -12.31 -2.70
N LEU A 244 0.87 -12.56 -3.82
CA LEU A 244 0.15 -11.56 -4.60
C LEU A 244 -1.00 -10.95 -3.78
N CYS A 245 -1.80 -11.77 -3.10
CA CYS A 245 -2.91 -11.30 -2.29
C CYS A 245 -2.47 -10.46 -1.08
N MET A 246 -1.35 -10.81 -0.44
CA MET A 246 -0.80 -9.97 0.63
C MET A 246 -0.31 -8.62 0.10
N LEU A 247 0.21 -8.53 -1.13
CA LEU A 247 0.52 -7.25 -1.76
C LEU A 247 -0.75 -6.41 -2.00
N VAL A 248 -1.83 -7.03 -2.48
CA VAL A 248 -3.14 -6.37 -2.62
C VAL A 248 -3.66 -5.87 -1.27
N TYR A 249 -3.57 -6.70 -0.24
CA TYR A 249 -3.98 -6.35 1.12
C TYR A 249 -3.15 -5.19 1.70
N ILE A 250 -1.83 -5.21 1.53
CA ILE A 250 -0.98 -4.11 1.95
C ILE A 250 -1.33 -2.83 1.16
N LYS A 251 -1.61 -2.93 -0.14
CA LYS A 251 -2.09 -1.79 -0.92
C LYS A 251 -3.39 -1.23 -0.33
N SER A 252 -4.37 -2.06 0.00
CA SER A 252 -5.69 -1.62 0.47
C SER A 252 -5.60 -0.83 1.80
N ILE A 253 -4.69 -1.21 2.69
CA ILE A 253 -4.47 -0.52 3.96
C ILE A 253 -3.63 0.76 3.81
N LEU A 254 -2.69 0.82 2.86
CA LEU A 254 -1.76 1.94 2.73
C LEU A 254 -2.27 3.07 1.82
N PHE A 255 -2.98 2.75 0.74
CA PHE A 255 -3.50 3.73 -0.20
C PHE A 255 -4.69 3.18 -0.99
N SER A 256 -5.87 3.78 -0.74
CA SER A 256 -7.15 3.36 -1.33
C SER A 256 -7.71 4.48 -2.21
N LEU A 257 -6.85 5.01 -3.09
CA LEU A 257 -7.28 5.94 -4.13
C LEU A 257 -7.93 5.15 -5.29
N PRO A 258 -9.16 5.52 -5.71
CA PRO A 258 -9.78 4.93 -6.89
C PRO A 258 -8.91 5.14 -8.14
N GLY A 259 -8.87 4.15 -9.03
CA GLY A 259 -8.11 4.16 -10.28
C GLY A 259 -6.69 3.62 -10.15
N VAL A 260 -6.08 3.66 -8.96
CA VAL A 260 -4.68 3.26 -8.77
C VAL A 260 -4.51 1.74 -8.91
N GLY A 261 -5.45 0.95 -8.39
CA GLY A 261 -5.41 -0.52 -8.49
C GLY A 261 -5.38 -0.99 -9.93
N ARG A 262 -6.23 -0.39 -10.80
CA ARG A 262 -6.34 -0.74 -12.22
C ARG A 262 -5.06 -0.49 -13.02
N ARG A 263 -4.18 0.38 -12.52
CA ARG A 263 -2.90 0.70 -13.15
C ARG A 263 -1.78 -0.22 -12.69
N MET A 264 -1.97 -1.03 -11.65
CA MET A 264 -1.00 -2.03 -11.20
C MET A 264 -0.99 -3.25 -12.11
N THR A 265 -0.67 -3.05 -13.40
CA THR A 265 -0.90 -4.06 -14.44
C THR A 265 -0.16 -5.38 -14.18
N TYR A 266 1.08 -5.34 -13.70
CA TYR A 266 1.81 -6.56 -13.35
C TYR A 266 1.12 -7.35 -12.24
N LEU A 267 0.77 -6.70 -11.12
CA LEU A 267 0.07 -7.36 -10.01
C LEU A 267 -1.31 -7.87 -10.46
N ALA A 268 -2.08 -7.08 -11.21
CA ALA A 268 -3.39 -7.46 -11.71
C ALA A 268 -3.35 -8.71 -12.61
N ASN A 269 -2.44 -8.73 -13.59
CA ASN A 269 -2.32 -9.83 -14.55
C ASN A 269 -1.89 -11.14 -13.88
N ASN A 270 -0.90 -11.08 -12.98
CA ASN A 270 -0.43 -12.26 -12.25
C ASN A 270 -1.48 -12.76 -11.26
N LEU A 271 -2.20 -11.85 -10.58
CA LEU A 271 -3.27 -12.23 -9.66
C LEU A 271 -4.44 -12.87 -10.38
N GLU A 272 -4.86 -12.32 -11.53
CA GLU A 272 -5.90 -12.92 -12.37
C GLU A 272 -5.50 -14.32 -12.85
N THR A 273 -4.25 -14.49 -13.32
CA THR A 273 -3.74 -15.80 -13.74
C THR A 273 -3.73 -16.80 -12.60
N ALA A 274 -3.19 -16.43 -11.44
CA ALA A 274 -3.13 -17.30 -10.26
C ALA A 274 -4.53 -17.66 -9.74
N LEU A 275 -5.48 -16.71 -9.75
CA LEU A 275 -6.87 -16.95 -9.36
C LEU A 275 -7.58 -17.96 -10.25
N GLN A 276 -7.41 -17.85 -11.58
CA GLN A 276 -8.05 -18.75 -12.53
C GLN A 276 -7.46 -20.18 -12.48
N GLN A 277 -6.22 -20.33 -12.03
CA GLN A 277 -5.55 -21.62 -11.89
C GLN A 277 -5.75 -22.27 -10.52
N PHE A 278 -6.16 -21.51 -9.51
CA PHE A 278 -6.29 -22.00 -8.15
C PHE A 278 -7.54 -22.85 -7.96
N VAL A 279 -7.35 -24.11 -7.55
CA VAL A 279 -8.44 -25.05 -7.23
C VAL A 279 -8.45 -25.30 -5.72
N PRO A 280 -9.48 -24.84 -4.98
CA PRO A 280 -9.52 -24.97 -3.54
C PRO A 280 -9.79 -26.42 -3.11
N LEU A 281 -8.97 -26.93 -2.19
CA LEU A 281 -9.16 -28.22 -1.53
C LEU A 281 -9.74 -28.00 -0.12
N GLY A 282 -11.05 -28.18 0.02
CA GLY A 282 -11.74 -28.07 1.31
C GLY A 282 -12.21 -26.66 1.67
N ARG A 283 -12.70 -26.50 2.90
CA ARG A 283 -13.40 -25.29 3.36
C ARG A 283 -12.43 -24.12 3.53
N GLU A 284 -11.25 -24.38 4.06
CA GLU A 284 -10.23 -23.37 4.40
C GLU A 284 -9.68 -22.70 3.14
N GLN A 285 -9.32 -23.50 2.12
CA GLN A 285 -8.88 -22.97 0.83
C GLN A 285 -10.01 -22.28 0.07
N SER A 286 -11.25 -22.76 0.19
CA SER A 286 -12.42 -22.07 -0.38
C SER A 286 -12.66 -20.72 0.29
N THR A 287 -12.45 -20.64 1.60
CA THR A 287 -12.56 -19.37 2.36
C THR A 287 -11.46 -18.39 1.94
N PHE A 288 -10.24 -18.88 1.76
CA PHE A 288 -9.13 -18.08 1.22
C PHE A 288 -9.37 -17.61 -0.21
N LEU A 289 -9.92 -18.46 -1.09
CA LEU A 289 -10.30 -18.09 -2.44
C LEU A 289 -11.38 -17.00 -2.42
N LEU A 290 -12.42 -17.17 -1.60
CA LEU A 290 -13.48 -16.16 -1.43
C LEU A 290 -12.89 -14.82 -1.02
N TRP A 291 -12.04 -14.82 -0.01
CA TRP A 291 -11.33 -13.62 0.44
C TRP A 291 -10.52 -12.98 -0.68
N THR A 292 -9.75 -13.78 -1.42
CA THR A 292 -8.94 -13.30 -2.54
C THR A 292 -9.79 -12.65 -3.62
N LEU A 293 -10.92 -13.26 -4.01
CA LEU A 293 -11.82 -12.71 -5.02
C LEU A 293 -12.34 -11.33 -4.62
N TYR A 294 -12.68 -11.12 -3.35
CA TYR A 294 -13.16 -9.83 -2.86
C TYR A 294 -12.07 -8.76 -2.80
N ILE A 295 -10.89 -9.08 -2.29
CA ILE A 295 -9.80 -8.08 -2.25
C ILE A 295 -9.29 -7.75 -3.66
N ALA A 296 -9.23 -8.74 -4.57
CA ALA A 296 -8.83 -8.53 -5.95
C ALA A 296 -9.83 -7.62 -6.67
N GLY A 297 -11.14 -7.91 -6.55
CA GLY A 297 -12.21 -7.11 -7.12
C GLY A 297 -12.24 -5.69 -6.58
N GLY A 298 -12.25 -5.54 -5.26
CA GLY A 298 -12.35 -4.22 -4.64
C GLY A 298 -11.08 -3.36 -4.78
N CYS A 299 -9.90 -3.96 -4.69
CA CYS A 299 -8.66 -3.21 -4.50
C CYS A 299 -7.72 -3.19 -5.71
N ILE A 300 -7.84 -4.12 -6.66
CA ILE A 300 -6.99 -4.17 -7.86
C ILE A 300 -7.80 -3.96 -9.12
N PHE A 301 -8.79 -4.81 -9.36
CA PHE A 301 -9.66 -4.66 -10.54
C PHE A 301 -10.53 -3.41 -10.39
N GLU A 302 -10.88 -3.04 -9.15
CA GLU A 302 -11.75 -1.92 -8.79
C GLU A 302 -13.13 -1.99 -9.47
N ASP A 303 -13.53 -3.19 -9.81
CA ASP A 303 -14.82 -3.55 -10.34
C ASP A 303 -15.14 -5.00 -9.92
N PHE A 304 -16.41 -5.35 -10.05
CA PHE A 304 -16.87 -6.73 -9.92
C PHE A 304 -17.65 -7.13 -11.18
N ASP A 305 -17.27 -6.56 -12.32
CA ASP A 305 -18.03 -6.68 -13.58
C ASP A 305 -17.54 -7.88 -14.41
N ARG A 306 -16.34 -8.39 -14.10
CA ARG A 306 -15.72 -9.56 -14.72
C ARG A 306 -16.57 -10.81 -14.49
N GLU A 307 -17.03 -11.40 -15.58
CA GLU A 307 -17.89 -12.59 -15.54
C GLU A 307 -17.24 -13.76 -14.82
N TRP A 308 -15.98 -14.08 -15.13
CA TRP A 308 -15.25 -15.18 -14.50
C TRP A 308 -15.14 -14.99 -12.97
N GLN A 309 -14.94 -13.76 -12.51
CA GLN A 309 -14.79 -13.44 -11.09
C GLN A 309 -16.12 -13.55 -10.35
N ARG A 310 -17.21 -13.04 -10.95
CA ARG A 310 -18.55 -13.19 -10.38
C ARG A 310 -18.96 -14.65 -10.30
N GLU A 311 -18.66 -15.44 -11.32
CA GLU A 311 -18.96 -16.88 -11.32
C GLU A 311 -18.15 -17.63 -10.26
N ALA A 312 -16.84 -17.40 -10.20
CA ALA A 312 -15.99 -17.96 -9.15
C ALA A 312 -16.50 -17.59 -7.75
N THR A 313 -16.97 -16.35 -7.57
CA THR A 313 -17.53 -15.88 -6.29
C THR A 313 -18.83 -16.62 -5.94
N ARG A 314 -19.75 -16.78 -6.90
CA ARG A 314 -21.00 -17.53 -6.70
C ARG A 314 -20.75 -18.98 -6.33
N GLU A 315 -19.90 -19.67 -7.08
CA GLU A 315 -19.60 -21.08 -6.83
C GLU A 315 -18.87 -21.27 -5.49
N THR A 316 -17.95 -20.36 -5.14
CA THR A 316 -17.26 -20.41 -3.84
C THR A 316 -18.23 -20.15 -2.68
N CYS A 317 -19.12 -19.16 -2.80
CA CYS A 317 -20.16 -18.92 -1.80
C CYS A 317 -21.10 -20.12 -1.63
N LYS A 318 -21.52 -20.74 -2.73
CA LYS A 318 -22.36 -21.94 -2.73
C LYS A 318 -21.68 -23.11 -2.03
N ALA A 319 -20.39 -23.36 -2.33
CA ALA A 319 -19.59 -24.40 -1.69
C ALA A 319 -19.42 -24.17 -0.18
N LEU A 320 -19.35 -22.90 0.25
CA LEU A 320 -19.22 -22.52 1.65
C LEU A 320 -20.56 -22.39 2.40
N GLY A 321 -21.69 -22.47 1.70
CA GLY A 321 -23.03 -22.28 2.25
C GLY A 321 -23.35 -20.83 2.64
N VAL A 322 -22.75 -19.86 1.94
CA VAL A 322 -22.97 -18.42 2.17
C VAL A 322 -24.23 -17.97 1.44
N GLY A 323 -25.25 -17.60 2.21
CA GLY A 323 -26.54 -17.13 1.69
C GLY A 323 -26.76 -15.62 1.77
N ASN A 324 -25.95 -14.88 2.53
CA ASN A 324 -26.10 -13.43 2.68
C ASN A 324 -24.77 -12.73 3.00
N TRP A 325 -24.80 -11.39 2.94
CA TRP A 325 -23.64 -10.54 3.20
C TRP A 325 -23.03 -10.76 4.59
N MET A 326 -23.83 -10.93 5.65
CA MET A 326 -23.30 -11.11 7.01
C MET A 326 -22.46 -12.38 7.11
N GLN A 327 -22.95 -13.50 6.59
CA GLN A 327 -22.21 -14.76 6.53
C GLN A 327 -20.94 -14.64 5.67
N CYS A 328 -21.03 -13.93 4.54
CA CYS A 328 -19.86 -13.66 3.70
C CYS A 328 -18.81 -12.87 4.50
N ARG A 329 -19.24 -11.80 5.16
CA ARG A 329 -18.38 -10.90 5.93
C ARG A 329 -17.70 -11.60 7.11
N GLU A 330 -18.39 -12.51 7.78
CA GLU A 330 -17.81 -13.35 8.84
C GLU A 330 -16.66 -14.21 8.32
N LEU A 331 -16.84 -14.89 7.17
CA LEU A 331 -15.78 -15.69 6.55
C LEU A 331 -14.60 -14.83 6.06
N LEU A 332 -14.88 -13.65 5.50
CA LEU A 332 -13.82 -12.72 5.10
C LEU A 332 -12.98 -12.28 6.32
N ASN A 333 -13.61 -12.17 7.50
CA ASN A 333 -12.95 -11.81 8.75
C ASN A 333 -11.96 -12.86 9.26
N THR A 334 -12.14 -14.14 8.91
CA THR A 334 -11.25 -15.22 9.40
C THR A 334 -9.91 -15.26 8.69
N VAL A 335 -9.71 -14.47 7.64
CA VAL A 335 -8.49 -14.44 6.82
C VAL A 335 -7.62 -13.23 7.19
N LEU A 336 -7.82 -12.11 6.49
CA LEU A 336 -7.16 -10.82 6.75
C LEU A 336 -8.16 -9.72 6.42
N TRP A 337 -8.69 -9.03 7.42
CA TRP A 337 -9.76 -8.07 7.15
C TRP A 337 -9.78 -6.93 8.16
N ILE A 338 -10.05 -5.73 7.66
CA ILE A 338 -10.34 -4.54 8.46
C ILE A 338 -11.69 -4.01 7.99
N GLY A 339 -12.69 -4.03 8.88
CA GLY A 339 -14.09 -3.74 8.53
C GLY A 339 -14.24 -2.38 7.86
N ASP A 340 -13.69 -1.35 8.50
CA ASP A 340 -13.70 0.03 8.01
C ASP A 340 -12.99 0.24 6.67
N VAL A 341 -12.08 -0.67 6.29
CA VAL A 341 -11.34 -0.55 5.03
C VAL A 341 -12.05 -1.27 3.89
N HIS A 342 -12.51 -2.49 4.14
CA HIS A 342 -12.92 -3.40 3.07
C HIS A 342 -14.43 -3.56 2.92
N ASP A 343 -15.23 -3.32 3.98
CA ASP A 343 -16.68 -3.54 3.95
C ASP A 343 -17.40 -2.73 2.86
N PRO A 344 -17.09 -1.44 2.63
CA PRO A 344 -17.81 -0.66 1.63
C PRO A 344 -17.72 -1.27 0.22
N LEU A 345 -16.49 -1.58 -0.23
CA LEU A 345 -16.23 -2.12 -1.57
C LEU A 345 -16.71 -3.56 -1.71
N ALA A 346 -16.53 -4.38 -0.67
CA ALA A 346 -16.94 -5.77 -0.73
C ALA A 346 -18.46 -5.95 -0.65
N LYS A 347 -19.16 -5.10 0.10
CA LYS A 347 -20.63 -5.11 0.11
C LYS A 347 -21.21 -4.69 -1.25
N GLU A 348 -20.61 -3.69 -1.91
CA GLU A 348 -20.97 -3.33 -3.29
C GLU A 348 -20.73 -4.51 -4.23
N GLY A 349 -19.58 -5.18 -4.13
CA GLY A 349 -19.27 -6.38 -4.90
C GLY A 349 -20.28 -7.50 -4.67
N PHE A 350 -20.68 -7.77 -3.42
CA PHE A 350 -21.68 -8.77 -3.09
C PHE A 350 -23.01 -8.47 -3.79
N ILE A 351 -23.47 -7.21 -3.75
CA ILE A 351 -24.69 -6.78 -4.44
C ILE A 351 -24.56 -6.95 -5.97
N LYS A 352 -23.40 -6.66 -6.55
CA LYS A 352 -23.17 -6.86 -8.00
C LYS A 352 -23.18 -8.34 -8.40
N VAL A 353 -22.69 -9.22 -7.54
CA VAL A 353 -22.59 -10.67 -7.82
C VAL A 353 -23.95 -11.37 -7.68
N PHE A 354 -24.72 -11.02 -6.65
CA PHE A 354 -25.95 -11.73 -6.26
C PHE A 354 -27.24 -10.94 -6.49
N GLY A 355 -27.14 -9.66 -6.88
CA GLY A 355 -28.27 -8.72 -6.90
C GLY A 355 -28.49 -8.06 -5.54
N ALA A 356 -29.34 -7.05 -5.51
CA ALA A 356 -29.78 -6.45 -4.25
C ALA A 356 -30.66 -7.46 -3.49
N THR A 357 -30.19 -7.92 -2.33
CA THR A 357 -30.97 -8.72 -1.38
C THR A 357 -31.69 -7.86 -0.38
#